data_AF-A0AAU0SDT5-F1
#
_entry.id   AF-A0AAU0SDT5-F1
#
_cell.length_a   1.000
_cell.length_b   1.000
_cell.length_c   1.000
_cell.angle_alpha   90.00
_cell.angle_beta   90.00
_cell.angle_gamma   90.00
#
_symmetry.space_group_name_H-M   'P 1'
#
loop_
_entity.id
_entity.type
_entity.pdbx_description
1 polymer ?
#
loop_
_entity_poly.entity_id
_entity_poly.type
_entity_poly.pdbx_seq_one_letter_code
_entity_poly.pdbx_strand_id
1 'polypeptide(L)'
;MPKFVFYAAPPRAATTFHIENHPPAAPPRGLAQTQAVSNSTLSVPARSEGAQQKKTKSFFSRLKAVFSGRGTHSPRSAAAPTVRHALALTPQGAAVGRDNAFYGQITFSNIMPKHLPEPSEVTPPSSRTVSEALVDMVALIEASTEIGEITKCEMGGTLRSHFLAGGVSQNSLKNLYTVWAAKYARSTGELLPSIQALVDSADKKLALDKQNDQYYCQLFERELACDLLARPNSGMLQISQNIKDYMLADMACYDEAGQNYISLLVREHMAQDQAEYLTSIPEAAQFIAQPSPFGLINMLNTDSVHAIPLVLATALRYLLCAPQCAKIVNDAHQFYTDVILTSRSLHVASDKDQELGMAGCNNLLNFLFHEIEEQCPGFSMEQATLMTAAYFSFVGGQALNDTFAVFAHHSKQNFKPFSYKALSYNSDVAPAVDHAYQKLVKVSAEIQQLNVNRSQESVA
;
A
#
# COMPACT_ATOMS: atom_id res chain seq x y z
N MET A 1 3.43 -47.62 29.20
CA MET A 1 4.16 -46.35 29.00
C MET A 1 5.41 -46.63 28.20
N PRO A 2 5.47 -46.29 26.90
CA PRO A 2 6.67 -46.53 26.10
C PRO A 2 7.69 -45.39 26.28
N LYS A 3 8.96 -45.78 26.42
CA LYS A 3 10.13 -44.90 26.57
C LYS A 3 10.54 -44.37 25.20
N PHE A 4 10.64 -43.04 25.07
CA PHE A 4 11.24 -42.39 23.90
C PHE A 4 12.77 -42.33 24.06
N VAL A 5 13.47 -42.79 23.03
CA VAL A 5 14.93 -42.69 22.87
C VAL A 5 15.21 -41.55 21.89
N PHE A 6 15.94 -40.52 22.33
CA PHE A 6 16.40 -39.43 21.47
C PHE A 6 17.72 -39.81 20.80
N TYR A 7 17.77 -39.71 19.47
CA TYR A 7 19.03 -39.73 18.71
C TYR A 7 19.54 -38.31 18.53
N ALA A 8 20.77 -38.07 19.00
CA ALA A 8 21.52 -36.84 18.76
C ALA A 8 22.16 -36.89 17.37
N ALA A 9 22.01 -35.81 16.59
CA ALA A 9 22.70 -35.63 15.31
C ALA A 9 24.14 -35.13 15.55
N PRO A 10 25.13 -35.55 14.73
CA PRO A 10 26.52 -35.14 14.88
C PRO A 10 26.78 -33.73 14.31
N PRO A 11 27.81 -33.02 14.81
CA PRO A 11 28.15 -31.67 14.37
C PRO A 11 28.77 -31.68 12.97
N ARG A 12 28.30 -30.76 12.10
CA ARG A 12 28.89 -30.53 10.77
C ARG A 12 30.18 -29.72 10.89
N ALA A 13 31.18 -30.17 10.14
CA ALA A 13 32.51 -29.59 10.06
C ALA A 13 32.53 -28.19 9.43
N ALA A 14 33.37 -27.32 9.98
CA ALA A 14 33.68 -26.00 9.44
C ALA A 14 34.41 -26.15 8.09
N THR A 15 33.90 -25.49 7.05
CA THR A 15 34.57 -25.39 5.75
C THR A 15 35.22 -24.00 5.65
N THR A 16 36.54 -23.99 5.67
CA THR A 16 37.37 -22.80 5.49
C THR A 16 37.35 -22.39 4.02
N PHE A 17 36.90 -21.17 3.71
CA PHE A 17 37.02 -20.60 2.37
C PHE A 17 38.34 -19.85 2.22
N HIS A 18 39.15 -20.29 1.24
CA HIS A 18 40.31 -19.56 0.74
C HIS A 18 39.83 -18.42 -0.16
N ILE A 19 40.25 -17.19 0.15
CA ILE A 19 40.06 -16.01 -0.70
C ILE A 19 41.25 -15.92 -1.65
N GLU A 20 41.04 -16.18 -2.94
CA GLU A 20 42.00 -15.86 -4.00
C GLU A 20 41.86 -14.38 -4.38
N ASN A 21 42.95 -13.63 -4.23
CA ASN A 21 43.07 -12.22 -4.62
C ASN A 21 43.29 -12.12 -6.13
N HIS A 22 42.32 -11.53 -6.86
CA HIS A 22 42.56 -11.02 -8.21
C HIS A 22 42.96 -9.52 -8.17
N PRO A 23 43.96 -9.11 -8.97
CA PRO A 23 44.39 -7.71 -9.02
C PRO A 23 43.42 -6.83 -9.84
N PRO A 24 43.32 -5.53 -9.52
CA PRO A 24 42.38 -4.63 -10.20
C PRO A 24 42.86 -4.23 -11.61
N ALA A 25 41.91 -4.19 -12.53
CA ALA A 25 42.09 -3.69 -13.90
C ALA A 25 42.37 -2.18 -13.93
N ALA A 26 43.26 -1.77 -14.83
CA ALA A 26 43.70 -0.40 -15.05
C ALA A 26 42.59 0.52 -15.62
N PRO A 27 42.61 1.83 -15.33
CA PRO A 27 41.67 2.79 -15.90
C PRO A 27 42.12 3.30 -17.29
N PRO A 28 41.21 3.61 -18.21
CA PRO A 28 41.56 4.32 -19.44
C PRO A 28 41.71 5.83 -19.18
N ARG A 29 42.78 6.39 -19.75
CA ARG A 29 43.11 7.82 -19.80
C ARG A 29 42.27 8.55 -20.85
N GLY A 30 41.65 9.66 -20.44
CA GLY A 30 41.95 11.02 -20.89
C GLY A 30 41.46 11.55 -22.26
N LEU A 31 41.15 12.85 -22.22
CA LEU A 31 40.98 13.88 -23.29
C LEU A 31 39.54 14.13 -23.75
N ALA A 32 39.02 15.36 -23.88
CA ALA A 32 39.52 16.70 -23.60
C ALA A 32 38.33 17.68 -23.51
N GLN A 33 38.51 18.77 -22.77
CA GLN A 33 37.67 19.97 -22.77
C GLN A 33 37.87 20.79 -24.05
N THR A 34 36.83 21.47 -24.51
CA THR A 34 36.96 22.81 -25.13
C THR A 34 35.67 23.60 -24.95
N GLN A 35 35.82 24.78 -24.36
CA GLN A 35 34.84 25.87 -24.36
C GLN A 35 34.95 26.64 -25.68
N ALA A 36 33.85 27.21 -26.18
CA ALA A 36 33.73 28.64 -26.53
C ALA A 36 32.42 28.98 -27.30
N VAL A 37 31.64 29.84 -26.64
CA VAL A 37 30.81 30.97 -27.12
C VAL A 37 30.80 31.28 -28.63
N SER A 38 29.60 31.44 -29.21
CA SER A 38 29.25 32.63 -30.02
C SER A 38 27.75 32.69 -30.38
N ASN A 39 27.16 33.85 -30.08
CA ASN A 39 25.85 34.30 -30.52
C ASN A 39 25.83 34.55 -32.04
N SER A 40 24.75 34.22 -32.71
CA SER A 40 24.25 35.02 -33.84
C SER A 40 22.78 34.74 -34.13
N THR A 41 22.01 35.83 -34.10
CA THR A 41 20.64 36.01 -34.56
C THR A 41 20.60 35.91 -36.09
N LEU A 42 19.64 35.14 -36.63
CA LEU A 42 19.01 35.42 -37.92
C LEU A 42 17.72 34.62 -38.08
N SER A 43 16.74 35.30 -38.66
CA SER A 43 15.33 34.97 -38.70
C SER A 43 14.87 34.53 -40.10
N VAL A 44 13.78 33.71 -40.10
CA VAL A 44 12.80 33.43 -41.20
C VAL A 44 13.20 32.32 -42.22
N PRO A 45 12.28 31.50 -42.82
CA PRO A 45 10.84 31.26 -42.62
C PRO A 45 10.43 29.78 -42.34
N ALA A 46 9.13 29.62 -42.08
CA ALA A 46 8.36 28.39 -41.92
C ALA A 46 8.56 27.29 -42.99
N ARG A 47 8.60 26.04 -42.53
CA ARG A 47 8.07 24.87 -43.25
C ARG A 47 7.48 23.87 -42.26
N SER A 48 6.22 23.54 -42.52
CA SER A 48 5.39 22.59 -41.80
C SER A 48 5.74 21.16 -42.22
N GLU A 49 6.13 20.32 -41.27
CA GLU A 49 6.00 18.87 -41.40
C GLU A 49 5.43 18.31 -40.10
N GLY A 50 4.23 17.73 -40.21
CA GLY A 50 3.49 17.16 -39.11
C GLY A 50 4.08 15.82 -38.70
N ALA A 51 4.59 15.75 -37.48
CA ALA A 51 4.78 14.50 -36.77
C ALA A 51 3.67 14.39 -35.70
N GLN A 52 2.72 13.47 -35.91
CA GLN A 52 1.75 13.07 -34.89
C GLN A 52 2.49 12.42 -33.71
N GLN A 53 2.86 13.22 -32.71
CA GLN A 53 3.14 12.71 -31.37
C GLN A 53 1.83 12.26 -30.74
N LYS A 54 1.61 10.95 -30.67
CA LYS A 54 0.65 10.36 -29.72
C LYS A 54 1.12 10.69 -28.30
N LYS A 55 0.58 11.77 -27.72
CA LYS A 55 0.76 12.10 -26.31
C LYS A 55 0.07 11.03 -25.47
N THR A 56 0.83 10.07 -24.96
CA THR A 56 0.41 9.23 -23.85
C THR A 56 0.27 10.13 -22.61
N LYS A 57 -0.98 10.45 -22.23
CA LYS A 57 -1.27 11.14 -20.97
C LYS A 57 -0.77 10.25 -19.81
N SER A 58 0.09 10.79 -18.94
CA SER A 58 0.61 10.06 -17.78
C SER A 58 -0.53 9.68 -16.83
N PHE A 59 -0.38 8.58 -16.08
CA PHE A 59 -1.36 8.10 -15.10
C PHE A 59 -1.86 9.20 -14.14
N PHE A 60 -1.00 10.11 -13.71
CA PHE A 60 -1.41 11.24 -12.85
C PHE A 60 -2.33 12.26 -13.54
N SER A 61 -2.20 12.43 -14.85
CA SER A 61 -3.12 13.26 -15.63
C SER A 61 -4.44 12.55 -15.94
N ARG A 62 -4.50 11.21 -15.83
CA ARG A 62 -5.74 10.43 -15.85
C ARG A 62 -6.45 10.50 -14.50
N LEU A 63 -5.72 10.36 -13.37
CA LEU A 63 -6.23 10.65 -12.03
C LEU A 63 -6.95 12.00 -11.99
N LYS A 64 -6.28 13.08 -12.41
CA LYS A 64 -6.91 14.42 -12.40
C LYS A 64 -8.14 14.54 -13.31
N ALA A 65 -8.23 13.76 -14.39
CA ALA A 65 -9.34 13.79 -15.34
C ALA A 65 -10.55 12.95 -14.90
N VAL A 66 -10.31 11.79 -14.29
CA VAL A 66 -11.35 10.92 -13.71
C VAL A 66 -11.97 11.58 -12.48
N PHE A 67 -11.14 12.16 -11.60
CA PHE A 67 -11.61 12.84 -10.39
C PHE A 67 -12.15 14.26 -10.60
N SER A 68 -12.16 14.80 -11.83
CA SER A 68 -12.79 16.10 -12.15
C SER A 68 -14.17 15.99 -12.81
N GLY A 69 -14.77 14.80 -12.84
CA GLY A 69 -16.16 14.60 -13.27
C GLY A 69 -16.45 14.90 -14.74
N ARG A 70 -15.42 15.05 -15.60
CA ARG A 70 -15.60 15.25 -17.05
C ARG A 70 -15.44 13.94 -17.82
N GLY A 71 -16.47 13.10 -17.75
CA GLY A 71 -16.66 11.96 -18.66
C GLY A 71 -17.83 12.22 -19.61
N THR A 72 -17.55 12.44 -20.89
CA THR A 72 -18.55 12.43 -21.96
C THR A 72 -18.89 10.98 -22.30
N HIS A 73 -20.04 10.48 -21.87
CA HIS A 73 -20.53 9.15 -22.24
C HIS A 73 -21.41 9.21 -23.48
N SER A 74 -21.11 8.37 -24.47
CA SER A 74 -22.02 8.01 -25.56
C SER A 74 -22.44 6.55 -25.33
N PRO A 75 -23.74 6.20 -25.37
CA PRO A 75 -24.18 4.86 -25.02
C PRO A 75 -23.99 3.93 -26.22
N ARG A 76 -23.26 2.84 -26.01
CA ARG A 76 -23.24 1.69 -26.93
C ARG A 76 -23.83 0.50 -26.19
N SER A 77 -24.98 0.03 -26.69
CA SER A 77 -25.71 -1.15 -26.22
C SER A 77 -24.80 -2.39 -26.26
N ALA A 78 -24.60 -3.04 -25.11
CA ALA A 78 -23.85 -4.30 -25.01
C ALA A 78 -24.81 -5.49 -24.95
N ALA A 79 -24.60 -6.45 -25.84
CA ALA A 79 -25.19 -7.79 -25.75
C ALA A 79 -24.34 -8.65 -24.81
N ALA A 80 -24.99 -9.58 -24.09
CA ALA A 80 -24.35 -10.48 -23.13
C ALA A 80 -23.26 -11.36 -23.79
N PRO A 81 -22.11 -11.59 -23.14
CA PRO A 81 -21.09 -12.48 -23.66
C PRO A 81 -21.54 -13.94 -23.51
N THR A 82 -21.47 -14.69 -24.61
CA THR A 82 -21.65 -16.14 -24.61
C THR A 82 -20.29 -16.78 -24.32
N VAL A 83 -20.09 -17.28 -23.11
CA VAL A 83 -18.91 -18.10 -22.76
C VAL A 83 -19.23 -19.57 -23.04
N ARG A 84 -18.49 -20.17 -23.97
CA ARG A 84 -18.50 -21.61 -24.24
C ARG A 84 -17.22 -22.20 -23.66
N HIS A 85 -17.37 -23.11 -22.71
CA HIS A 85 -16.71 -24.43 -22.60
C HIS A 85 -16.95 -24.97 -21.17
N ALA A 86 -18.01 -25.77 -21.00
CA ALA A 86 -18.21 -26.53 -19.77
C ALA A 86 -17.18 -27.68 -19.74
N LEU A 87 -16.10 -27.50 -18.98
CA LEU A 87 -15.22 -28.59 -18.59
C LEU A 87 -15.87 -29.31 -17.41
N ALA A 88 -16.42 -30.50 -17.65
CA ALA A 88 -16.80 -31.40 -16.58
C ALA A 88 -15.55 -31.72 -15.74
N LEU A 89 -15.66 -31.62 -14.42
CA LEU A 89 -14.60 -31.98 -13.49
C LEU A 89 -14.35 -33.49 -13.59
N THR A 90 -13.44 -33.90 -14.47
CA THR A 90 -12.88 -35.24 -14.42
C THR A 90 -12.00 -35.35 -13.17
N PRO A 91 -11.75 -36.56 -12.63
CA PRO A 91 -10.81 -36.77 -11.52
C PRO A 91 -9.39 -36.20 -11.77
N GLN A 92 -9.04 -35.87 -13.02
CA GLN A 92 -7.80 -35.19 -13.39
C GLN A 92 -7.84 -33.66 -13.15
N GLY A 93 -9.01 -33.01 -13.16
CA GLY A 93 -9.16 -31.61 -12.75
C GLY A 93 -8.92 -31.40 -11.25
N ALA A 94 -9.21 -32.41 -10.42
CA ALA A 94 -8.91 -32.40 -8.99
C ALA A 94 -7.41 -32.45 -8.67
N ALA A 95 -6.56 -32.85 -9.62
CA ALA A 95 -5.10 -32.80 -9.47
C ALA A 95 -4.55 -31.37 -9.62
N VAL A 96 -5.19 -30.53 -10.44
CA VAL A 96 -4.76 -29.13 -10.69
C VAL A 96 -4.86 -28.27 -9.42
N GLY A 97 -5.81 -28.55 -8.53
CA GLY A 97 -5.93 -27.88 -7.24
C GLY A 97 -4.86 -28.27 -6.21
N ARG A 98 -4.20 -29.43 -6.37
CA ARG A 98 -3.13 -29.89 -5.45
C ARG A 98 -1.72 -29.54 -5.92
N ASP A 99 -1.51 -29.37 -7.22
CA ASP A 99 -0.18 -29.10 -7.78
C ASP A 99 0.21 -27.61 -7.79
N ASN A 100 -0.67 -26.70 -7.34
CA ASN A 100 -0.33 -25.30 -7.04
C ASN A 100 0.46 -25.17 -5.72
N ALA A 101 1.49 -26.01 -5.54
CA ALA A 101 2.38 -26.00 -4.38
C ALA A 101 3.04 -24.63 -4.13
N PHE A 102 3.13 -23.79 -5.17
CA PHE A 102 3.69 -22.44 -5.08
C PHE A 102 2.80 -21.46 -4.30
N TYR A 103 1.48 -21.61 -4.37
CA TYR A 103 0.51 -20.74 -3.68
C TYR A 103 -0.10 -21.39 -2.42
N GLY A 104 0.08 -22.71 -2.26
CA GLY A 104 -0.38 -23.46 -1.08
C GLY A 104 0.27 -23.06 0.25
N GLN A 105 1.20 -22.10 0.24
CA GLN A 105 1.82 -21.49 1.42
C GLN A 105 1.45 -20.01 1.64
N ILE A 106 0.53 -19.41 0.85
CA ILE A 106 0.02 -18.08 1.22
C ILE A 106 -0.72 -18.21 2.55
N THR A 107 -0.09 -17.71 3.61
CA THR A 107 -0.71 -17.56 4.93
C THR A 107 -0.95 -16.06 5.17
N PHE A 108 -2.19 -15.60 5.02
CA PHE A 108 -2.69 -14.30 5.50
C PHE A 108 -2.63 -14.17 7.05
N SER A 109 -2.23 -15.21 7.78
CA SER A 109 -2.14 -15.23 9.23
C SER A 109 -0.81 -14.66 9.70
N ASN A 110 0.23 -14.76 8.86
CA ASN A 110 1.47 -13.99 8.98
C ASN A 110 1.30 -12.52 8.56
N ILE A 111 0.12 -12.17 8.02
CA ILE A 111 -0.24 -10.83 7.55
C ILE A 111 -1.06 -10.08 8.61
N MET A 112 -1.35 -10.69 9.77
CA MET A 112 -2.00 -10.01 10.91
C MET A 112 -1.31 -8.70 11.28
N PRO A 113 -2.06 -7.70 11.78
CA PRO A 113 -1.50 -6.42 12.11
C PRO A 113 -0.43 -6.65 13.16
N LYS A 114 0.83 -6.56 12.74
CA LYS A 114 1.93 -6.41 13.70
C LYS A 114 1.47 -5.25 14.57
N HIS A 115 1.37 -5.50 15.88
CA HIS A 115 1.07 -4.44 16.83
C HIS A 115 1.91 -3.24 16.42
N LEU A 116 1.24 -2.09 16.25
CA LEU A 116 1.94 -0.83 15.97
C LEU A 116 3.13 -0.81 16.92
N PRO A 117 4.37 -0.63 16.41
CA PRO A 117 5.52 -0.58 17.30
C PRO A 117 5.19 0.44 18.38
N GLU A 118 5.36 0.08 19.65
CA GLU A 118 5.06 1.04 20.70
C GLU A 118 5.87 2.30 20.43
N PRO A 119 5.29 3.50 20.57
CA PRO A 119 6.06 4.73 20.46
C PRO A 119 7.23 4.62 21.43
N SER A 120 8.41 5.09 21.03
CA SER A 120 9.60 4.96 21.87
C SER A 120 9.34 5.72 23.19
N GLU A 121 9.08 4.99 24.27
CA GLU A 121 8.79 5.56 25.60
C GLU A 121 10.04 6.16 26.27
N VAL A 122 11.20 6.07 25.62
CA VAL A 122 12.49 6.45 26.20
C VAL A 122 12.80 7.88 25.79
N THR A 123 13.06 8.72 26.80
CA THR A 123 13.70 10.05 26.79
C THR A 123 13.61 10.84 25.49
N PRO A 124 13.04 12.07 25.45
CA PRO A 124 12.81 12.83 24.21
C PRO A 124 14.04 12.73 23.30
N PRO A 125 13.89 12.16 22.09
CA PRO A 125 15.03 11.73 21.30
C PRO A 125 15.93 12.93 21.03
N SER A 126 17.23 12.76 21.24
CA SER A 126 18.22 13.81 21.01
C SER A 126 18.26 14.29 19.56
N SER A 127 17.66 13.53 18.63
CA SER A 127 17.43 13.94 17.25
C SER A 127 16.10 13.40 16.73
N ARG A 128 15.33 14.22 16.00
CA ARG A 128 14.09 13.86 15.30
C ARG A 128 14.30 13.68 13.80
N THR A 129 13.44 12.93 13.11
CA THR A 129 13.34 13.05 11.65
C THR A 129 12.63 14.36 11.31
N VAL A 130 12.71 14.76 10.04
CA VAL A 130 11.98 15.93 9.54
C VAL A 130 10.46 15.71 9.66
N SER A 131 9.99 14.50 9.41
CA SER A 131 8.57 14.14 9.54
C SER A 131 8.12 14.22 10.99
N GLU A 132 8.86 13.63 11.93
CA GLU A 132 8.55 13.73 13.37
C GLU A 132 8.46 15.18 13.83
N ALA A 133 9.43 16.01 13.45
CA ALA A 133 9.44 17.43 13.80
C ALA A 133 8.23 18.19 13.22
N LEU A 134 7.79 17.89 11.98
CA LEU A 134 6.58 18.50 11.40
C LEU A 134 5.34 18.19 12.24
N VAL A 135 5.16 16.92 12.62
CA VAL A 135 3.99 16.48 13.37
C VAL A 135 4.00 17.11 14.76
N ASP A 136 5.16 17.10 15.41
CA ASP A 136 5.33 17.71 16.73
C ASP A 136 5.05 19.22 16.71
N MET A 137 5.47 19.92 15.65
CA MET A 137 5.16 21.34 15.46
C MET A 137 3.66 21.60 15.35
N VAL A 138 2.91 20.73 14.65
CA VAL A 138 1.44 20.89 14.57
C VAL A 138 0.78 20.72 15.93
N ALA A 139 1.18 19.68 16.68
CA ALA A 139 0.67 19.48 18.04
C ALA A 139 0.91 20.71 18.94
N LEU A 140 2.10 21.32 18.88
CA LEU A 140 2.41 22.56 19.61
C LEU A 140 1.54 23.74 19.17
N ILE A 141 1.33 23.91 17.86
CA ILE A 141 0.51 25.00 17.29
C ILE A 141 -0.95 24.86 17.75
N GLU A 142 -1.51 23.65 17.71
CA GLU A 142 -2.88 23.39 18.12
C GLU A 142 -3.09 23.64 19.62
N ALA A 143 -2.14 23.20 20.45
CA ALA A 143 -2.16 23.38 21.90
C ALA A 143 -1.90 24.83 22.35
N SER A 144 -1.32 25.67 21.50
CA SER A 144 -0.94 27.04 21.87
C SER A 144 -2.16 27.92 22.16
N THR A 145 -2.07 28.73 23.21
CA THR A 145 -3.03 29.80 23.54
C THR A 145 -2.54 31.18 23.09
N GLU A 146 -1.33 31.29 22.55
CA GLU A 146 -0.69 32.55 22.15
C GLU A 146 -1.21 33.09 20.82
N ILE A 147 -1.66 32.18 19.95
CA ILE A 147 -2.14 32.49 18.61
C ILE A 147 -3.62 32.15 18.43
N GLY A 148 -4.33 32.99 17.67
CA GLY A 148 -5.72 32.76 17.32
C GLY A 148 -5.92 31.65 16.28
N GLU A 149 -7.14 31.15 16.19
CA GLU A 149 -7.53 30.03 15.30
C GLU A 149 -7.15 30.23 13.84
N ILE A 150 -7.25 31.46 13.31
CA ILE A 150 -6.87 31.75 11.91
C ILE A 150 -5.39 31.43 11.67
N THR A 151 -4.51 31.84 12.60
CA THR A 151 -3.07 31.58 12.51
C THR A 151 -2.77 30.10 12.68
N LYS A 152 -3.47 29.41 13.60
CA LYS A 152 -3.36 27.95 13.77
C LYS A 152 -3.72 27.22 12.48
N CYS A 153 -4.84 27.57 11.84
CA CYS A 153 -5.25 26.98 10.57
C CYS A 153 -4.22 27.22 9.46
N GLU A 154 -3.64 28.42 9.37
CA GLU A 154 -2.63 28.74 8.35
C GLU A 154 -1.34 27.91 8.55
N MET A 155 -0.79 27.91 9.76
CA MET A 155 0.45 27.20 10.07
C MET A 155 0.24 25.68 9.99
N GLY A 156 -0.83 25.16 10.62
CA GLY A 156 -1.19 23.74 10.58
C GLY A 156 -1.48 23.25 9.16
N GLY A 157 -2.21 24.02 8.35
CA GLY A 157 -2.48 23.69 6.95
C GLY A 157 -1.20 23.62 6.10
N THR A 158 -0.24 24.50 6.36
CA THR A 158 1.07 24.49 5.70
C THR A 158 1.86 23.23 6.05
N LEU A 159 1.95 22.89 7.34
CA LEU A 159 2.66 21.69 7.81
C LEU A 159 2.02 20.40 7.30
N ARG A 160 0.69 20.30 7.35
CA ARG A 160 -0.07 19.19 6.77
C ARG A 160 0.24 19.01 5.29
N SER A 161 0.20 20.09 4.52
CA SER A 161 0.53 20.07 3.08
C SER A 161 1.95 19.57 2.81
N HIS A 162 2.90 19.91 3.69
CA HIS A 162 4.29 19.45 3.63
C HIS A 162 4.42 17.96 3.96
N PHE A 163 3.81 17.51 5.06
CA PHE A 163 3.78 16.11 5.46
C PHE A 163 3.21 15.21 4.36
N LEU A 164 2.02 15.53 3.85
CA LEU A 164 1.34 14.74 2.82
C LEU A 164 2.08 14.71 1.47
N ALA A 165 3.00 15.66 1.23
CA ALA A 165 3.81 15.67 0.02
C ALA A 165 4.99 14.69 0.08
N GLY A 166 5.39 14.21 1.27
CA GLY A 166 6.42 13.16 1.44
C GLY A 166 7.84 13.58 1.07
N GLY A 167 8.17 14.88 1.04
CA GLY A 167 9.44 15.40 0.52
C GLY A 167 10.00 16.58 1.31
N VAL A 168 9.77 16.60 2.63
CA VAL A 168 10.20 17.73 3.46
C VAL A 168 11.66 17.55 3.84
N SER A 169 12.44 18.61 3.62
CA SER A 169 13.83 18.68 4.06
C SER A 169 13.98 19.57 5.28
N GLN A 170 15.06 19.40 6.03
CA GLN A 170 15.42 20.31 7.13
C GLN A 170 15.48 21.79 6.65
N ASN A 171 15.94 22.04 5.43
CA ASN A 171 15.94 23.38 4.84
C ASN A 171 14.52 23.91 4.64
N SER A 172 13.57 23.04 4.28
CA SER A 172 12.15 23.43 4.16
C SER A 172 11.59 23.84 5.51
N LEU A 173 11.90 23.10 6.59
CA LEU A 173 11.53 23.48 7.95
C LEU A 173 12.12 24.82 8.39
N LYS A 174 13.42 25.03 8.15
CA LYS A 174 14.11 26.30 8.47
C LYS A 174 13.51 27.48 7.72
N ASN A 175 13.14 27.28 6.45
CA ASN A 175 12.48 28.32 5.66
C ASN A 175 11.09 28.64 6.21
N LEU A 176 10.29 27.63 6.56
CA LEU A 176 8.98 27.82 7.18
C LEU A 176 9.09 28.62 8.49
N TYR A 177 10.01 28.20 9.37
CA TYR A 177 10.27 28.92 10.61
C TYR A 177 10.67 30.38 10.35
N THR A 178 11.59 30.63 9.41
CA THR A 178 12.05 31.99 9.10
C THR A 178 10.89 32.90 8.68
N VAL A 179 9.99 32.38 7.85
CA VAL A 179 8.79 33.11 7.41
C VAL A 179 7.86 33.39 8.60
N TRP A 180 7.64 32.42 9.47
CA TRP A 180 6.77 32.60 10.63
C TRP A 180 7.38 33.49 11.71
N ALA A 181 8.68 33.42 11.93
CA ALA A 181 9.38 34.34 12.83
C ALA A 181 9.24 35.78 12.33
N ALA A 182 9.40 36.03 11.04
CA ALA A 182 9.18 37.35 10.47
C ALA A 182 7.72 37.82 10.58
N LYS A 183 6.75 36.91 10.38
CA LYS A 183 5.32 37.24 10.33
C LYS A 183 4.66 37.35 11.71
N TYR A 184 5.08 36.54 12.68
CA TYR A 184 4.36 36.31 13.93
C TYR A 184 5.16 36.59 15.21
N ALA A 185 6.42 37.05 15.14
CA ALA A 185 7.27 37.28 16.32
C ALA A 185 6.63 38.07 17.47
N ARG A 186 5.65 38.94 17.19
CA ARG A 186 4.97 39.75 18.21
C ARG A 186 3.84 39.01 18.96
N SER A 187 3.40 37.86 18.46
CA SER A 187 2.20 37.14 18.93
C SER A 187 2.49 35.68 19.31
N THR A 188 3.75 35.29 19.44
CA THR A 188 4.18 33.88 19.60
C THR A 188 5.35 33.78 20.60
N GLY A 189 5.12 34.27 21.83
CA GLY A 189 6.07 34.29 22.94
C GLY A 189 6.94 33.02 23.06
N GLU A 190 6.41 31.94 23.64
CA GLU A 190 7.15 30.69 23.85
C GLU A 190 6.94 29.69 22.69
N LEU A 191 5.90 29.91 21.87
CA LEU A 191 5.60 29.03 20.73
C LEU A 191 6.73 29.03 19.69
N LEU A 192 7.23 30.18 19.24
CA LEU A 192 8.28 30.22 18.22
C LEU A 192 9.61 29.63 18.72
N PRO A 193 10.11 29.95 19.93
CA PRO A 193 11.27 29.27 20.50
C PRO A 193 11.11 27.74 20.54
N SER A 194 9.93 27.24 20.93
CA SER A 194 9.65 25.80 20.96
C SER A 194 9.66 25.18 19.57
N ILE A 195 9.08 25.87 18.58
CA ILE A 195 9.15 25.45 17.17
C ILE A 195 10.61 25.44 16.69
N GLN A 196 11.40 26.46 17.01
CA GLN A 196 12.81 26.54 16.62
C GLN A 196 13.60 25.34 17.18
N ALA A 197 13.37 24.98 18.44
CA ALA A 197 14.00 23.81 19.05
C ALA A 197 13.66 22.51 18.30
N LEU A 198 12.41 22.34 17.85
CA LEU A 198 12.03 21.19 17.02
C LEU A 198 12.76 21.20 15.66
N VAL A 199 12.81 22.34 14.99
CA VAL A 199 13.52 22.52 13.70
C VAL A 199 15.01 22.20 13.84
N ASP A 200 15.64 22.63 14.93
CA ASP A 200 17.06 22.37 15.20
C ASP A 200 17.32 20.91 15.59
N SER A 201 16.35 20.24 16.24
CA SER A 201 16.44 18.81 16.57
C SER A 201 16.25 17.89 15.35
N ALA A 202 15.71 18.39 14.24
CA ALA A 202 15.53 17.62 13.02
C ALA A 202 16.89 17.38 12.34
N ASP A 203 17.48 16.19 12.54
CA ASP A 203 18.80 15.83 11.99
C ASP A 203 18.67 15.19 10.59
N LYS A 204 19.65 15.46 9.73
CA LYS A 204 19.77 14.93 8.36
C LYS A 204 20.19 13.46 8.31
N LYS A 205 20.83 12.95 9.37
CA LYS A 205 21.29 11.56 9.38
C LYS A 205 20.07 10.65 9.51
N LEU A 206 19.77 9.95 8.42
CA LEU A 206 19.00 8.71 8.38
C LEU A 206 19.71 7.69 9.28
N ALA A 207 19.59 7.84 10.60
CA ALA A 207 19.61 6.67 11.45
C ALA A 207 18.36 5.88 11.03
N LEU A 208 18.58 4.68 10.50
CA LEU A 208 17.59 3.72 10.01
C LEU A 208 16.56 3.30 11.09
N ASP A 209 16.68 3.84 12.29
CA ASP A 209 16.15 3.36 13.54
C ASP A 209 15.34 4.43 14.31
N LYS A 210 14.74 5.41 13.60
CA LYS A 210 13.78 6.34 14.23
C LYS A 210 12.40 5.70 14.33
N GLN A 211 12.22 4.96 15.42
CA GLN A 211 11.00 4.24 15.81
C GLN A 211 9.73 5.10 15.71
N ASN A 212 9.79 6.40 16.01
CA ASN A 212 8.62 7.28 15.99
C ASN A 212 8.20 7.69 14.57
N ASP A 213 9.13 7.93 13.64
CA ASP A 213 8.80 8.20 12.22
C ASP A 213 8.16 6.98 11.56
N GLN A 214 8.73 5.80 11.82
CA GLN A 214 8.14 4.54 11.38
C GLN A 214 6.75 4.34 11.99
N TYR A 215 6.61 4.60 13.29
CA TYR A 215 5.32 4.55 13.97
C TYR A 215 4.29 5.52 13.38
N TYR A 216 4.65 6.79 13.17
CA TYR A 216 3.77 7.80 12.59
C TYR A 216 3.36 7.46 11.16
N CYS A 217 4.29 7.00 10.33
CA CYS A 217 3.96 6.56 8.97
C CYS A 217 3.00 5.37 8.99
N GLN A 218 3.28 4.36 9.81
CA GLN A 218 2.42 3.17 9.94
C GLN A 218 1.06 3.51 10.54
N LEU A 219 1.00 4.39 11.54
CA LEU A 219 -0.24 4.87 12.14
C LEU A 219 -1.08 5.61 11.11
N PHE A 220 -0.49 6.56 10.37
CA PHE A 220 -1.19 7.29 9.33
C PHE A 220 -1.77 6.35 8.26
N GLU A 221 -0.96 5.44 7.73
CA GLU A 221 -1.40 4.49 6.71
C GLU A 221 -2.49 3.55 7.21
N ARG A 222 -2.37 3.07 8.45
CA ARG A 222 -3.38 2.22 9.09
C ARG A 222 -4.70 2.97 9.28
N GLU A 223 -4.67 4.17 9.86
CA GLU A 223 -5.89 4.97 10.10
C GLU A 223 -6.55 5.36 8.78
N LEU A 224 -5.77 5.70 7.75
CA LEU A 224 -6.28 5.94 6.40
C LEU A 224 -6.98 4.70 5.83
N ALA A 225 -6.35 3.54 5.93
CA ALA A 225 -6.90 2.27 5.47
C ALA A 225 -8.19 1.89 6.22
N CYS A 226 -8.18 1.98 7.55
CA CYS A 226 -9.36 1.73 8.39
C CYS A 226 -10.53 2.61 7.97
N ASP A 227 -10.30 3.92 7.80
CA ASP A 227 -11.35 4.86 7.46
C ASP A 227 -11.90 4.65 6.04
N LEU A 228 -11.03 4.38 5.07
CA LEU A 228 -11.41 4.05 3.69
C LEU A 228 -12.27 2.78 3.60
N LEU A 229 -11.97 1.77 4.41
CA LEU A 229 -12.71 0.50 4.40
C LEU A 229 -14.02 0.59 5.19
N ALA A 230 -14.04 1.36 6.28
CA ALA A 230 -15.25 1.60 7.05
C ALA A 230 -16.23 2.54 6.33
N ARG A 231 -15.73 3.44 5.48
CA ARG A 231 -16.52 4.41 4.71
C ARG A 231 -16.10 4.40 3.23
N PRO A 232 -16.33 3.29 2.52
CA PRO A 232 -15.90 3.18 1.13
C PRO A 232 -16.67 4.15 0.24
N ASN A 233 -15.97 4.76 -0.71
CA ASN A 233 -16.61 5.56 -1.74
C ASN A 233 -17.39 4.65 -2.72
N SER A 234 -18.25 5.26 -3.56
CA SER A 234 -19.06 4.50 -4.53
C SER A 234 -18.23 3.69 -5.52
N GLY A 235 -17.03 4.16 -5.86
CA GLY A 235 -16.09 3.45 -6.71
C GLY A 235 -15.62 2.14 -6.08
N MET A 236 -15.15 2.18 -4.82
CA MET A 236 -14.73 0.98 -4.08
C MET A 236 -15.88 -0.02 -3.93
N LEU A 237 -17.09 0.45 -3.62
CA LEU A 237 -18.28 -0.41 -3.56
C LEU A 237 -18.57 -1.08 -4.91
N GLN A 238 -18.45 -0.33 -6.02
CA GLN A 238 -18.63 -0.88 -7.36
C GLN A 238 -17.56 -1.92 -7.70
N ILE A 239 -16.29 -1.68 -7.36
CA ILE A 239 -15.23 -2.68 -7.56
C ILE A 239 -15.51 -3.94 -6.75
N SER A 240 -15.88 -3.79 -5.47
CA SER A 240 -16.26 -4.93 -4.63
C SER A 240 -17.40 -5.74 -5.26
N GLN A 241 -18.43 -5.07 -5.77
CA GLN A 241 -19.52 -5.74 -6.49
C GLN A 241 -19.05 -6.47 -7.74
N ASN A 242 -18.21 -5.84 -8.58
CA ASN A 242 -17.68 -6.47 -9.79
C ASN A 242 -16.85 -7.74 -9.48
N ILE A 243 -16.07 -7.73 -8.39
CA ILE A 243 -15.31 -8.90 -7.93
C ILE A 243 -16.25 -10.03 -7.48
N LYS A 244 -17.31 -9.70 -6.74
CA LYS A 244 -18.35 -10.68 -6.35
C LYS A 244 -19.02 -11.27 -7.58
N ASP A 245 -19.48 -10.43 -8.50
CA ASP A 245 -20.16 -10.86 -9.72
C ASP A 245 -19.27 -11.76 -10.57
N TYR A 246 -17.98 -11.44 -10.69
CA TYR A 246 -16.99 -12.30 -11.36
C TYR A 246 -16.91 -13.69 -10.71
N MET A 247 -16.71 -13.77 -9.38
CA MET A 247 -16.62 -15.05 -8.67
C MET A 247 -17.91 -15.86 -8.79
N LEU A 248 -19.07 -15.21 -8.66
CA LEU A 248 -20.36 -15.88 -8.72
C LEU A 248 -20.71 -16.36 -10.13
N ALA A 249 -20.36 -15.59 -11.17
CA ALA A 249 -20.53 -16.00 -12.56
C ALA A 249 -19.63 -17.20 -12.92
N ASP A 250 -18.37 -17.18 -12.47
CA ASP A 250 -17.46 -18.32 -12.62
C ASP A 250 -18.01 -19.55 -11.89
N MET A 251 -18.43 -19.39 -10.62
CA MET A 251 -18.97 -20.48 -9.82
C MET A 251 -20.23 -21.11 -10.45
N ALA A 252 -21.08 -20.30 -11.07
CA ALA A 252 -22.30 -20.78 -11.75
C ALA A 252 -22.01 -21.66 -12.99
N CYS A 253 -20.77 -21.65 -13.50
CA CYS A 253 -20.36 -22.48 -14.63
C CYS A 253 -20.00 -23.92 -14.23
N TYR A 254 -19.86 -24.22 -12.94
CA TYR A 254 -19.64 -25.58 -12.44
C TYR A 254 -20.96 -26.27 -12.10
N ASP A 255 -20.97 -27.60 -12.13
CA ASP A 255 -22.07 -28.40 -11.59
C ASP A 255 -22.14 -28.32 -10.06
N GLU A 256 -23.21 -28.86 -9.46
CA GLU A 256 -23.42 -28.81 -8.02
C GLU A 256 -22.25 -29.41 -7.23
N ALA A 257 -21.65 -30.49 -7.73
CA ALA A 257 -20.49 -31.12 -7.11
C ALA A 257 -19.27 -30.18 -7.13
N GLY A 258 -19.01 -29.52 -8.26
CA GLY A 258 -17.93 -28.55 -8.40
C GLY A 258 -18.11 -27.31 -7.54
N GLN A 259 -19.33 -26.76 -7.48
CA GLN A 259 -19.64 -25.61 -6.62
C GLN A 259 -19.42 -25.93 -5.13
N ASN A 260 -19.89 -27.11 -4.69
CA ASN A 260 -19.65 -27.58 -3.32
C ASN A 260 -18.17 -27.80 -3.04
N TYR A 261 -17.43 -28.36 -3.99
CA TYR A 261 -15.99 -28.58 -3.87
C TYR A 261 -15.20 -27.26 -3.74
N ILE A 262 -15.49 -26.27 -4.59
CA ILE A 262 -14.87 -24.94 -4.51
C ILE A 262 -15.19 -24.27 -3.18
N SER A 263 -16.45 -24.32 -2.73
CA SER A 263 -16.86 -23.78 -1.44
C SER A 263 -16.10 -24.43 -0.27
N LEU A 264 -15.88 -25.74 -0.33
CA LEU A 264 -15.11 -26.47 0.65
C LEU A 264 -13.65 -26.00 0.69
N LEU A 265 -12.99 -25.87 -0.47
CA LEU A 265 -11.60 -25.43 -0.56
C LEU A 265 -11.42 -23.97 -0.08
N VAL A 266 -12.32 -23.06 -0.49
CA VAL A 266 -12.30 -21.67 -0.01
C VAL A 266 -12.39 -21.64 1.52
N ARG A 267 -13.29 -22.42 2.11
CA ARG A 267 -13.40 -22.55 3.57
C ARG A 267 -12.13 -23.11 4.20
N GLU A 268 -11.49 -24.11 3.61
CA GLU A 268 -10.22 -24.66 4.12
C GLU A 268 -9.12 -23.60 4.17
N HIS A 269 -8.97 -22.81 3.10
CA HIS A 269 -8.04 -21.69 3.07
C HIS A 269 -8.42 -20.56 4.03
N MET A 270 -9.70 -20.34 4.33
CA MET A 270 -10.12 -19.38 5.37
C MET A 270 -9.85 -19.89 6.79
N ALA A 271 -9.96 -21.20 7.02
CA ALA A 271 -9.78 -21.80 8.34
C ALA A 271 -8.29 -21.95 8.72
N GLN A 272 -7.42 -22.22 7.76
CA GLN A 272 -5.96 -22.27 7.97
C GLN A 272 -5.37 -20.90 8.33
N ASP A 273 -6.13 -19.85 8.04
CA ASP A 273 -5.67 -18.50 8.02
C ASP A 273 -6.85 -17.56 8.27
N GLN A 274 -7.21 -17.57 9.54
CA GLN A 274 -8.37 -16.87 10.05
C GLN A 274 -7.96 -15.46 10.46
N ALA A 275 -8.37 -14.49 9.67
CA ALA A 275 -8.23 -13.10 10.07
C ALA A 275 -9.15 -12.77 11.26
N GLU A 276 -8.66 -12.00 12.23
CA GLU A 276 -9.40 -11.65 13.46
C GLU A 276 -10.78 -11.05 13.15
N TYR A 277 -10.87 -10.18 12.14
CA TYR A 277 -12.12 -9.52 11.77
C TYR A 277 -13.20 -10.49 11.28
N LEU A 278 -12.85 -11.71 10.81
CA LEU A 278 -13.84 -12.72 10.39
C LEU A 278 -14.73 -13.16 11.54
N THR A 279 -14.23 -13.11 12.78
CA THR A 279 -15.03 -13.46 13.98
C THR A 279 -16.19 -12.49 14.22
N SER A 280 -16.11 -11.28 13.66
CA SER A 280 -17.16 -10.26 13.75
C SER A 280 -18.22 -10.35 12.65
N ILE A 281 -18.08 -11.29 11.71
CA ILE A 281 -18.98 -11.45 10.56
C ILE A 281 -19.78 -12.76 10.72
N PRO A 282 -21.06 -12.70 11.13
CA PRO A 282 -21.87 -13.89 11.38
C PRO A 282 -21.96 -14.83 10.17
N GLU A 283 -22.12 -14.28 8.95
CA GLU A 283 -22.23 -15.07 7.73
C GLU A 283 -20.92 -15.81 7.42
N ALA A 284 -19.76 -15.20 7.71
CA ALA A 284 -18.46 -15.84 7.55
C ALA A 284 -18.27 -16.98 8.56
N ALA A 285 -18.65 -16.76 9.83
CA ALA A 285 -18.62 -17.81 10.85
C ALA A 285 -19.53 -18.99 10.47
N GLN A 286 -20.73 -18.70 9.94
CA GLN A 286 -21.65 -19.73 9.46
C GLN A 286 -21.07 -20.51 8.28
N PHE A 287 -20.49 -19.82 7.29
CA PHE A 287 -19.84 -20.46 6.15
C PHE A 287 -18.65 -21.33 6.56
N ILE A 288 -17.83 -20.86 7.52
CA ILE A 288 -16.69 -21.64 8.03
C ILE A 288 -17.17 -22.93 8.72
N ALA A 289 -18.26 -22.85 9.49
CA ALA A 289 -18.83 -24.01 10.18
C ALA A 289 -19.51 -24.99 9.21
N GLN A 290 -20.20 -24.48 8.18
CA GLN A 290 -20.99 -25.26 7.23
C GLN A 290 -20.79 -24.72 5.80
N PRO A 291 -19.70 -25.09 5.11
CA PRO A 291 -19.41 -24.56 3.79
C PRO A 291 -20.43 -25.06 2.77
N SER A 292 -20.97 -24.12 2.00
CA SER A 292 -21.88 -24.40 0.89
C SER A 292 -21.83 -23.24 -0.12
N PRO A 293 -22.24 -23.45 -1.38
CA PRO A 293 -22.32 -22.37 -2.37
C PRO A 293 -23.23 -21.23 -1.91
N PHE A 294 -24.38 -21.57 -1.30
CA PHE A 294 -25.29 -20.58 -0.72
C PHE A 294 -24.66 -19.84 0.47
N GLY A 295 -23.94 -20.54 1.35
CA GLY A 295 -23.20 -19.93 2.45
C GLY A 295 -22.13 -18.96 1.96
N LEU A 296 -21.40 -19.30 0.88
CA LEU A 296 -20.42 -18.42 0.25
C LEU A 296 -21.08 -17.16 -0.31
N ILE A 297 -22.21 -17.30 -1.02
CA ILE A 297 -22.99 -16.16 -1.54
C ILE A 297 -23.46 -15.25 -0.41
N ASN A 298 -24.03 -15.81 0.67
CA ASN A 298 -24.49 -15.02 1.81
C ASN A 298 -23.33 -14.29 2.49
N MET A 299 -22.20 -14.96 2.67
CA MET A 299 -20.99 -14.36 3.23
C MET A 299 -20.50 -13.17 2.39
N LEU A 300 -20.46 -13.30 1.06
CA LEU A 300 -20.06 -12.22 0.16
C LEU A 300 -21.04 -11.04 0.14
N ASN A 301 -22.30 -11.25 0.54
CA ASN A 301 -23.35 -10.23 0.57
C ASN A 301 -23.62 -9.70 1.99
N THR A 302 -22.70 -9.90 2.93
CA THR A 302 -22.80 -9.32 4.27
C THR A 302 -22.82 -7.78 4.22
N ASP A 303 -23.57 -7.17 5.13
CA ASP A 303 -23.60 -5.71 5.35
C ASP A 303 -22.54 -5.26 6.38
N SER A 304 -21.63 -6.15 6.78
CA SER A 304 -20.57 -5.84 7.73
C SER A 304 -19.68 -4.69 7.25
N VAL A 305 -19.17 -3.89 8.19
CA VAL A 305 -18.12 -2.88 7.94
C VAL A 305 -16.84 -3.50 7.36
N HIS A 306 -16.67 -4.82 7.45
CA HIS A 306 -15.56 -5.58 6.89
C HIS A 306 -15.91 -6.31 5.58
N ALA A 307 -17.00 -5.95 4.89
CA ALA A 307 -17.41 -6.58 3.64
C ALA A 307 -16.33 -6.49 2.54
N ILE A 308 -15.69 -5.32 2.35
CA ILE A 308 -14.62 -5.17 1.35
C ILE A 308 -13.39 -6.05 1.67
N PRO A 309 -12.81 -6.01 2.90
CA PRO A 309 -11.76 -6.93 3.29
C PRO A 309 -12.12 -8.39 3.05
N LEU A 310 -13.33 -8.79 3.41
CA LEU A 310 -13.84 -10.14 3.19
C LEU A 310 -13.87 -10.50 1.70
N VAL A 311 -14.44 -9.65 0.85
CA VAL A 311 -14.51 -9.90 -0.61
C VAL A 311 -13.12 -10.06 -1.21
N LEU A 312 -12.16 -9.20 -0.86
CA LEU A 312 -10.78 -9.30 -1.37
C LEU A 312 -10.07 -10.56 -0.87
N ALA A 313 -10.22 -10.87 0.42
CA ALA A 313 -9.66 -12.07 1.04
C ALA A 313 -10.24 -13.35 0.44
N THR A 314 -11.54 -13.36 0.17
CA THR A 314 -12.24 -14.48 -0.46
C THR A 314 -11.86 -14.59 -1.94
N ALA A 315 -11.72 -13.49 -2.68
CA ALA A 315 -11.30 -13.50 -4.08
C ALA A 315 -9.93 -14.12 -4.28
N LEU A 316 -8.97 -13.78 -3.42
CA LEU A 316 -7.64 -14.40 -3.44
C LEU A 316 -7.72 -15.92 -3.26
N ARG A 317 -8.51 -16.39 -2.28
CA ARG A 317 -8.70 -17.84 -2.04
C ARG A 317 -9.45 -18.50 -3.19
N TYR A 318 -10.47 -17.85 -3.71
CA TYR A 318 -11.27 -18.34 -4.83
C TYR A 318 -10.40 -18.55 -6.09
N LEU A 319 -9.55 -17.60 -6.44
CA LEU A 319 -8.61 -17.71 -7.56
C LEU A 319 -7.73 -18.96 -7.47
N LEU A 320 -7.29 -19.33 -6.27
CA LEU A 320 -6.45 -20.50 -6.03
C LEU A 320 -7.24 -21.82 -6.10
N CYS A 321 -8.54 -21.78 -5.83
CA CYS A 321 -9.40 -22.96 -5.76
C CYS A 321 -10.11 -23.27 -7.09
N ALA A 322 -10.51 -22.24 -7.84
CA ALA A 322 -11.36 -22.38 -9.02
C ALA A 322 -10.54 -22.78 -10.26
N PRO A 323 -10.80 -23.94 -10.89
CA PRO A 323 -10.01 -24.42 -12.03
C PRO A 323 -9.98 -23.45 -13.23
N GLN A 324 -11.07 -22.74 -13.51
CA GLN A 324 -11.10 -21.76 -14.60
C GLN A 324 -10.18 -20.55 -14.36
N CYS A 325 -9.84 -20.26 -13.10
CA CYS A 325 -8.91 -19.19 -12.73
C CYS A 325 -7.44 -19.61 -12.87
N ALA A 326 -7.13 -20.86 -13.23
CA ALA A 326 -5.76 -21.36 -13.32
C ALA A 326 -4.88 -20.53 -14.27
N LYS A 327 -5.44 -20.02 -15.38
CA LYS A 327 -4.69 -19.14 -16.29
C LYS A 327 -4.27 -17.83 -15.61
N ILE A 328 -5.18 -17.18 -14.90
CA ILE A 328 -4.91 -15.93 -14.16
C ILE A 328 -3.79 -16.16 -13.14
N VAL A 329 -3.88 -17.25 -12.39
CA VAL A 329 -2.88 -17.62 -11.37
C VAL A 329 -1.51 -17.88 -12.01
N ASN A 330 -1.45 -18.63 -13.12
CA ASN A 330 -0.21 -18.94 -13.81
C ASN A 330 0.45 -17.70 -14.44
N ASP A 331 -0.36 -16.85 -15.10
CA ASP A 331 0.14 -15.61 -15.71
C ASP A 331 0.66 -14.64 -14.63
N ALA A 332 -0.06 -14.53 -13.50
CA ALA A 332 0.37 -13.76 -12.35
C ALA A 332 1.68 -14.32 -11.76
N HIS A 333 1.77 -15.63 -11.58
CA HIS A 333 2.98 -16.28 -11.06
C HIS A 333 4.20 -15.98 -11.92
N GLN A 334 4.07 -16.18 -13.24
CA GLN A 334 5.13 -15.92 -14.18
C GLN A 334 5.57 -14.46 -14.12
N PHE A 335 4.60 -13.52 -14.15
CA PHE A 335 4.90 -12.10 -14.05
C PHE A 335 5.61 -11.73 -12.74
N TYR A 336 5.18 -12.31 -11.61
CA TYR A 336 5.81 -12.07 -10.31
C TYR A 336 7.28 -12.49 -10.33
N THR A 337 7.57 -13.67 -10.88
CA THR A 337 8.92 -14.22 -10.95
C THR A 337 9.81 -13.45 -11.91
N ASP A 338 9.30 -13.16 -13.11
CA ASP A 338 10.10 -12.57 -14.21
C ASP A 338 10.29 -11.05 -14.07
N VAL A 339 9.36 -10.36 -13.40
CA VAL A 339 9.35 -8.89 -13.33
C VAL A 339 9.54 -8.39 -11.90
N ILE A 340 8.68 -8.81 -10.98
CA ILE A 340 8.66 -8.25 -9.62
C ILE A 340 9.88 -8.73 -8.82
N LEU A 341 10.14 -10.04 -8.78
CA LEU A 341 11.29 -10.60 -8.07
C LEU A 341 12.62 -10.15 -8.68
N THR A 342 12.74 -10.11 -10.01
CA THR A 342 13.96 -9.64 -10.68
C THR A 342 14.24 -8.17 -10.38
N SER A 343 13.22 -7.31 -10.33
CA SER A 343 13.40 -5.90 -9.97
C SER A 343 13.84 -5.69 -8.51
N ARG A 344 13.45 -6.60 -7.60
CA ARG A 344 13.80 -6.57 -6.17
C ARG A 344 15.17 -7.18 -5.88
N SER A 345 15.53 -8.26 -6.55
CA SER A 345 16.81 -8.97 -6.39
C SER A 345 18.01 -8.18 -6.93
N LEU A 346 17.80 -7.20 -7.79
CA LEU A 346 18.80 -6.19 -8.12
C LEU A 346 19.13 -5.23 -6.95
N HIS A 347 18.41 -5.32 -5.82
CA HIS A 347 18.59 -4.45 -4.65
C HIS A 347 18.93 -5.16 -3.34
N VAL A 348 18.66 -6.46 -3.16
CA VAL A 348 19.13 -7.22 -1.99
C VAL A 348 19.45 -8.67 -2.37
N ALA A 349 20.71 -9.05 -2.26
CA ALA A 349 21.19 -10.41 -2.44
C ALA A 349 21.19 -11.17 -1.10
N SER A 350 20.01 -11.50 -0.56
CA SER A 350 19.90 -12.56 0.46
C SER A 350 18.48 -13.10 0.55
N ASP A 351 18.43 -14.42 0.72
CA ASP A 351 17.30 -15.30 1.03
C ASP A 351 16.39 -15.73 -0.14
N LYS A 352 16.63 -16.99 -0.51
CA LYS A 352 15.97 -17.77 -1.57
C LYS A 352 14.67 -18.47 -1.12
N ASP A 353 14.20 -18.22 0.10
CA ASP A 353 12.98 -18.83 0.63
C ASP A 353 11.86 -17.78 0.72
N GLN A 354 11.51 -17.15 -0.41
CA GLN A 354 10.40 -16.20 -0.44
C GLN A 354 9.09 -16.95 -0.66
N GLU A 355 8.46 -17.32 0.46
CA GLU A 355 7.01 -17.49 0.54
C GLU A 355 6.33 -16.35 -0.22
N LEU A 356 5.26 -16.66 -0.93
CA LEU A 356 4.53 -15.71 -1.73
C LEU A 356 3.80 -14.71 -0.83
N GLY A 357 4.53 -13.68 -0.41
CA GLY A 357 4.04 -12.69 0.52
C GLY A 357 3.03 -11.73 -0.11
N MET A 358 2.82 -10.62 0.57
CA MET A 358 1.83 -9.60 0.21
C MET A 358 1.95 -9.07 -1.21
N ALA A 359 3.17 -8.98 -1.74
CA ALA A 359 3.41 -8.56 -3.12
C ALA A 359 2.85 -9.55 -4.16
N GLY A 360 2.87 -10.84 -3.87
CA GLY A 360 2.29 -11.87 -4.72
C GLY A 360 0.76 -11.86 -4.68
N CYS A 361 0.17 -11.64 -3.51
CA CYS A 361 -1.28 -11.45 -3.38
C CYS A 361 -1.75 -10.17 -4.11
N ASN A 362 -1.00 -9.09 -3.98
CA ASN A 362 -1.20 -7.86 -4.74
C ASN A 362 -1.18 -8.12 -6.25
N ASN A 363 -0.22 -8.91 -6.71
CA ASN A 363 -0.09 -9.24 -8.12
C ASN A 363 -1.26 -10.12 -8.61
N LEU A 364 -1.71 -11.10 -7.82
CA LEU A 364 -2.90 -11.90 -8.15
C LEU A 364 -4.15 -11.02 -8.32
N LEU A 365 -4.40 -10.10 -7.38
CA LEU A 365 -5.53 -9.17 -7.49
C LEU A 365 -5.39 -8.27 -8.72
N ASN A 366 -4.18 -7.80 -9.04
CA ASN A 366 -3.95 -6.99 -10.24
C ASN A 366 -4.32 -7.73 -11.53
N PHE A 367 -3.95 -9.02 -11.65
CA PHE A 367 -4.33 -9.86 -12.79
C PHE A 367 -5.83 -10.12 -12.85
N LEU A 368 -6.47 -10.41 -11.70
CA LEU A 368 -7.93 -10.52 -11.61
C LEU A 368 -8.62 -9.23 -12.08
N PHE A 369 -8.10 -8.06 -11.66
CA PHE A 369 -8.72 -6.78 -12.00
C PHE A 369 -8.61 -6.46 -13.49
N HIS A 370 -7.51 -6.84 -14.15
CA HIS A 370 -7.41 -6.72 -15.60
C HIS A 370 -8.38 -7.65 -16.32
N GLU A 371 -8.56 -8.88 -15.84
CA GLU A 371 -9.58 -9.79 -16.39
C GLU A 371 -10.98 -9.20 -16.26
N ILE A 372 -11.32 -8.63 -15.09
CA ILE A 372 -12.62 -7.97 -14.88
C ILE A 372 -12.75 -6.71 -15.74
N GLU A 373 -11.70 -5.90 -15.86
CA GLU A 373 -11.68 -4.68 -16.68
C GLU A 373 -11.98 -4.98 -18.16
N GLU A 374 -11.45 -6.08 -18.69
CA GLU A 374 -11.74 -6.55 -20.05
C GLU A 374 -13.21 -6.94 -20.24
N GLN A 375 -13.85 -7.45 -19.19
CA GLN A 375 -15.24 -7.91 -19.23
C GLN A 375 -16.26 -6.80 -18.85
N CYS A 376 -15.83 -5.75 -18.14
CA CYS A 376 -16.70 -4.72 -17.57
C CYS A 376 -16.23 -3.31 -17.95
N PRO A 377 -16.81 -2.68 -18.99
CA PRO A 377 -16.40 -1.36 -19.52
C PRO A 377 -16.47 -0.15 -18.56
N GLY A 378 -16.87 -0.35 -17.30
CA GLY A 378 -16.89 0.67 -16.24
C GLY A 378 -15.99 0.35 -15.05
N PHE A 379 -15.21 -0.73 -15.11
CA PHE A 379 -14.28 -1.09 -14.04
C PHE A 379 -13.17 -0.04 -13.92
N SER A 380 -12.95 0.47 -12.71
CA SER A 380 -11.91 1.46 -12.45
C SER A 380 -10.70 0.80 -11.78
N MET A 381 -9.64 0.57 -12.56
CA MET A 381 -8.35 0.09 -12.01
C MET A 381 -7.83 1.00 -10.89
N GLU A 382 -8.06 2.30 -10.99
CA GLU A 382 -7.63 3.27 -9.96
C GLU A 382 -8.32 3.01 -8.61
N GLN A 383 -9.65 2.80 -8.62
CA GLN A 383 -10.40 2.46 -7.41
C GLN A 383 -10.06 1.08 -6.89
N ALA A 384 -9.81 0.12 -7.79
CA ALA A 384 -9.42 -1.23 -7.42
C ALA A 384 -8.05 -1.25 -6.73
N THR A 385 -7.06 -0.52 -7.26
CA THR A 385 -5.75 -0.35 -6.62
C THR A 385 -5.87 0.35 -5.26
N LEU A 386 -6.67 1.41 -5.15
CA LEU A 386 -6.89 2.10 -3.85
C LEU A 386 -7.52 1.16 -2.82
N MET A 387 -8.54 0.40 -3.22
CA MET A 387 -9.22 -0.57 -2.36
C MET A 387 -8.28 -1.68 -1.89
N THR A 388 -7.44 -2.19 -2.79
CA THR A 388 -6.42 -3.20 -2.47
C THR A 388 -5.32 -2.65 -1.58
N ALA A 389 -4.85 -1.43 -1.82
CA ALA A 389 -3.86 -0.76 -0.96
C ALA A 389 -4.41 -0.56 0.45
N ALA A 390 -5.66 -0.09 0.57
CA ALA A 390 -6.34 0.04 1.86
C ALA A 390 -6.48 -1.32 2.56
N TYR A 391 -6.92 -2.37 1.87
CA TYR A 391 -7.03 -3.71 2.43
C TYR A 391 -5.70 -4.22 2.99
N PHE A 392 -4.62 -4.14 2.21
CA PHE A 392 -3.34 -4.68 2.61
C PHE A 392 -2.63 -3.88 3.72
N SER A 393 -2.90 -2.58 3.81
CA SER A 393 -2.47 -1.75 4.94
C SER A 393 -3.34 -1.95 6.18
N PHE A 394 -4.63 -2.23 6.01
CA PHE A 394 -5.55 -2.57 7.12
C PHE A 394 -5.19 -3.89 7.79
N VAL A 395 -4.92 -4.93 7.01
CA VAL A 395 -4.47 -6.20 7.59
C VAL A 395 -3.07 -6.09 8.18
N GLY A 396 -2.27 -5.11 7.75
CA GLY A 396 -0.96 -4.80 8.35
C GLY A 396 0.22 -5.48 7.67
N GLY A 397 0.02 -6.02 6.46
CA GLY A 397 1.07 -6.72 5.73
C GLY A 397 1.90 -5.85 4.79
N GLN A 398 1.42 -4.67 4.37
CA GLN A 398 2.12 -3.88 3.35
C GLN A 398 1.75 -2.39 3.38
N ALA A 399 2.73 -1.52 3.14
CA ALA A 399 2.51 -0.08 3.00
C ALA A 399 1.69 0.24 1.72
N LEU A 400 0.93 1.34 1.73
CA LEU A 400 0.10 1.70 0.57
C LEU A 400 0.96 1.83 -0.70
N ASN A 401 2.10 2.51 -0.59
CA ASN A 401 3.03 2.76 -1.69
C ASN A 401 3.56 1.48 -2.34
N ASP A 402 3.82 0.44 -1.56
CA ASP A 402 4.33 -0.82 -2.08
C ASP A 402 3.26 -1.52 -2.92
N THR A 403 1.97 -1.39 -2.54
CA THR A 403 0.86 -1.89 -3.34
C THR A 403 0.79 -1.16 -4.67
N PHE A 404 0.85 0.18 -4.66
CA PHE A 404 0.90 0.96 -5.91
C PHE A 404 2.10 0.60 -6.79
N ALA A 405 3.25 0.27 -6.19
CA ALA A 405 4.43 -0.17 -6.94
C ALA A 405 4.18 -1.48 -7.70
N VAL A 406 3.55 -2.48 -7.06
CA VAL A 406 3.19 -3.75 -7.70
C VAL A 406 2.27 -3.52 -8.91
N PHE A 407 1.23 -2.71 -8.75
CA PHE A 407 0.30 -2.37 -9.83
C PHE A 407 0.99 -1.59 -10.97
N ALA A 408 1.94 -0.71 -10.65
CA ALA A 408 2.65 0.07 -11.65
C ALA A 408 3.50 -0.79 -12.60
N HIS A 409 4.07 -1.91 -12.13
CA HIS A 409 4.86 -2.82 -12.96
C HIS A 409 4.07 -3.33 -14.18
N HIS A 410 2.79 -3.64 -14.02
CA HIS A 410 1.96 -4.15 -15.10
C HIS A 410 1.65 -3.07 -16.15
N SER A 411 1.48 -1.83 -15.71
CA SER A 411 1.21 -0.68 -16.60
C SER A 411 2.40 -0.22 -17.45
N LYS A 412 3.61 -0.80 -17.24
CA LYS A 412 4.89 -0.37 -17.84
C LYS A 412 5.21 1.11 -17.63
N GLN A 413 4.59 1.75 -16.64
CA GLN A 413 4.87 3.14 -16.32
C GLN A 413 6.02 3.22 -15.31
N ASN A 414 6.83 4.27 -15.43
CA ASN A 414 7.80 4.59 -14.38
C ASN A 414 7.02 4.79 -13.08
N PHE A 415 7.24 3.91 -12.10
CA PHE A 415 6.62 4.03 -10.80
C PHE A 415 6.99 5.39 -10.22
N LYS A 416 5.97 6.16 -9.87
CA LYS A 416 6.12 7.36 -9.07
C LYS A 416 5.43 7.06 -7.73
N PRO A 417 6.14 7.20 -6.60
CA PRO A 417 5.54 7.05 -5.29
C PRO A 417 4.24 7.85 -5.21
N PHE A 418 3.24 7.20 -4.65
CA PHE A 418 1.95 7.77 -4.41
C PHE A 418 2.06 8.90 -3.38
N SER A 419 1.41 10.02 -3.67
CA SER A 419 1.44 11.20 -2.80
C SER A 419 0.12 11.31 -2.07
N TYR A 420 0.14 11.27 -0.74
CA TYR A 420 -1.04 11.50 0.10
C TYR A 420 -1.65 12.89 -0.14
N LYS A 421 -0.84 13.85 -0.60
CA LYS A 421 -1.32 15.16 -1.03
C LYS A 421 -2.22 15.10 -2.27
N ALA A 422 -1.98 14.14 -3.17
CA ALA A 422 -2.87 13.96 -4.31
C ALA A 422 -4.24 13.42 -3.86
N LEU A 423 -4.26 12.52 -2.87
CA LEU A 423 -5.52 12.02 -2.27
C LEU A 423 -6.29 13.11 -1.55
N SER A 424 -5.61 14.01 -0.84
CA SER A 424 -6.30 15.08 -0.11
C SER A 424 -7.00 16.10 -1.01
N TYR A 425 -6.76 16.06 -2.33
CA TYR A 425 -7.52 16.83 -3.31
C TYR A 425 -8.73 16.09 -3.88
N ASN A 426 -8.88 14.81 -3.60
CA ASN A 426 -10.06 14.04 -3.99
C ASN A 426 -11.13 14.18 -2.91
N SER A 427 -12.30 14.74 -3.26
CA SER A 427 -13.40 14.96 -2.31
C SER A 427 -13.85 13.72 -1.58
N ASP A 428 -13.77 12.56 -2.23
CA ASP A 428 -14.31 11.30 -1.71
C ASP A 428 -13.33 10.62 -0.73
N VAL A 429 -12.05 11.00 -0.78
CA VAL A 429 -10.97 10.40 0.03
C VAL A 429 -10.36 11.41 1.01
N ALA A 430 -10.50 12.72 0.76
CA ALA A 430 -9.99 13.76 1.62
C ALA A 430 -10.43 13.62 3.09
N PRO A 431 -11.69 13.27 3.42
CA PRO A 431 -12.10 13.04 4.81
C PRO A 431 -11.31 11.93 5.52
N ALA A 432 -10.95 10.85 4.80
CA ALA A 432 -10.15 9.76 5.35
C ALA A 432 -8.70 10.19 5.58
N VAL A 433 -8.13 10.97 4.66
CA VAL A 433 -6.79 11.56 4.82
C VAL A 433 -6.76 12.54 6.00
N ASP A 434 -7.81 13.35 6.16
CA ASP A 434 -7.97 14.26 7.28
C ASP A 434 -8.08 13.52 8.60
N HIS A 435 -8.91 12.47 8.67
CA HIS A 435 -9.00 11.61 9.84
C HIS A 435 -7.62 11.07 10.23
N ALA A 436 -6.94 10.40 9.30
CA ALA A 436 -5.65 9.77 9.55
C ALA A 436 -4.60 10.77 10.03
N TYR A 437 -4.57 11.96 9.44
CA TYR A 437 -3.67 13.03 9.86
C TYR A 437 -3.98 13.53 11.27
N GLN A 438 -5.25 13.76 11.59
CA GLN A 438 -5.69 14.23 12.90
C GLN A 438 -5.38 13.22 14.02
N LYS A 439 -5.49 11.91 13.74
CA LYS A 439 -5.08 10.85 14.67
C LYS A 439 -3.60 10.92 15.01
N LEU A 440 -2.77 11.12 13.99
CA LEU A 440 -1.33 11.25 14.16
C LEU A 440 -0.95 12.51 14.96
N VAL A 441 -1.63 13.64 14.76
CA VAL A 441 -1.43 14.87 15.55
C VAL A 441 -1.82 14.64 17.01
N LYS A 442 -2.98 14.02 17.26
CA LYS A 442 -3.46 13.68 18.60
C LYS A 442 -2.46 12.80 19.36
N VAL A 443 -1.92 11.76 18.72
CA VAL A 443 -0.95 10.86 19.35
C VAL A 443 0.38 11.56 19.63
N SER A 444 0.86 12.42 18.71
CA SER A 444 2.05 13.25 18.97
C SER A 444 1.85 14.17 20.18
N ALA A 445 0.68 14.80 20.31
CA ALA A 445 0.36 15.63 21.48
C ALA A 445 0.38 14.82 22.79
N GLU A 446 -0.16 13.60 22.78
CA GLU A 446 -0.14 12.68 23.94
C GLU A 446 1.30 12.29 24.33
N ILE A 447 2.14 11.95 23.34
CA ILE A 447 3.56 11.63 23.56
C ILE A 447 4.30 12.84 24.16
N GLN A 448 4.04 14.05 23.67
CA GLN A 448 4.65 15.27 24.20
C GLN A 448 4.25 15.53 25.65
N GLN A 449 2.97 15.40 25.99
CA GLN A 449 2.49 15.58 27.36
C GLN A 449 3.14 14.58 28.34
N LEU A 450 3.26 13.32 27.94
CA LEU A 450 3.93 12.29 28.75
C LEU A 450 5.41 12.66 29.02
N ASN A 451 6.10 13.21 28.03
CA ASN A 451 7.49 13.65 28.20
C ASN A 451 7.64 14.85 29.14
N VAL A 452 6.68 15.79 29.13
CA VAL A 452 6.66 16.94 30.05
C VAL A 452 6.47 16.46 31.49
N ASN A 453 5.49 15.59 31.73
CA ASN A 453 5.19 15.09 33.08
C ASN A 453 6.38 14.33 33.68
N ARG A 454 7.05 13.46 32.91
CA ARG A 454 8.25 12.73 33.38
C ARG A 454 9.43 13.65 33.66
N SER A 455 9.60 14.72 32.87
CA SER A 455 10.66 15.70 33.12
C SER A 455 10.46 16.41 34.46
N GLN A 456 9.21 16.71 34.83
CA GLN A 456 8.86 17.29 36.13
C GLN A 456 9.09 16.30 37.28
N GLU A 457 8.77 15.02 37.10
CA GLU A 457 9.02 13.96 38.10
C GLU A 457 10.52 13.70 38.34
N SER A 458 11.37 13.86 37.32
CA SER A 458 12.82 13.66 37.46
C SER A 458 13.56 14.79 38.18
N VAL A 459 12.91 15.95 38.33
CA VAL A 459 13.47 17.16 38.97
C VAL A 459 12.98 17.32 40.42
N ALA A 460 11.88 16.64 40.78
CA ALA A 460 11.35 16.56 42.13
C ALA A 460 12.04 15.46 42.94
#